data_AF-A0A7C6ZRJ2-F1
#
_entry.id   AF-A0A7C6ZRJ2-F1
#
_cell.length_a   1.000
_cell.length_b   1.000
_cell.length_c   1.000
_cell.angle_alpha   90.00
_cell.angle_beta   90.00
_cell.angle_gamma   90.00
#
_symmetry.space_group_name_H-M   'P 1'
#
loop_
_entity.id
_entity.type
_entity.pdbx_description
1 polymer ?
#
loop_
_entity_poly.entity_id
_entity_poly.type
_entity_poly.pdbx_seq_one_letter_code
_entity_poly.pdbx_strand_id
1 'polypeptide(L)'
;MSKSEKLLEKIRNNPKAVSFDDLDKVLRGCGFVRRQPRSGSSHYYYTFGALTLSVPYKRPYVREIYVKQALALIEQATESEV
;
A
#
# COMPACT_ATOMS: atom_id res chain seq x y z
N MET A 1 2.52 -17.76 8.94
CA MET A 1 2.40 -16.30 9.15
C MET A 1 3.76 -15.66 9.38
N SER A 2 4.41 -15.33 8.29
CA SER A 2 5.53 -14.39 8.26
C SER A 2 5.08 -13.03 8.79
N LYS A 3 6.04 -12.19 9.22
CA LYS A 3 5.74 -10.86 9.77
C LYS A 3 4.94 -9.97 8.81
N SER A 4 5.13 -10.17 7.50
CA SER A 4 4.41 -9.49 6.40
C SER A 4 2.93 -9.89 6.34
N GLU A 5 2.62 -11.19 6.38
CA GLU A 5 1.25 -11.71 6.34
C GLU A 5 0.41 -11.18 7.52
N LYS A 6 0.97 -11.19 8.73
CA LYS A 6 0.27 -10.67 9.93
C LYS A 6 -0.08 -9.18 9.79
N LEU A 7 0.79 -8.40 9.17
CA LEU A 7 0.57 -6.98 8.97
C LEU A 7 -0.52 -6.75 7.91
N LEU A 8 -0.49 -7.52 6.82
CA LEU A 8 -1.52 -7.50 5.78
C LEU A 8 -2.89 -7.83 6.35
N GLU A 9 -3.01 -8.89 7.15
CA GLU A 9 -4.27 -9.27 7.80
C GLU A 9 -4.77 -8.20 8.77
N LYS A 10 -3.87 -7.54 9.51
CA LYS A 10 -4.24 -6.43 10.41
C LYS A 10 -4.81 -5.24 9.64
N ILE A 11 -4.20 -4.89 8.50
CA ILE A 11 -4.66 -3.83 7.61
C ILE A 11 -6.02 -4.20 6.98
N ARG A 12 -6.19 -5.46 6.57
CA ARG A 12 -7.45 -5.98 6.01
C ARG A 12 -8.59 -5.95 7.02
N ASN A 13 -8.32 -6.31 8.27
CA ASN A 13 -9.31 -6.30 9.35
C ASN A 13 -9.64 -4.89 9.84
N ASN A 14 -8.72 -3.92 9.73
CA ASN A 14 -8.95 -2.55 10.17
C ASN A 14 -8.50 -1.49 9.15
N PRO A 15 -9.18 -1.38 7.99
CA PRO A 15 -8.74 -0.52 6.90
C PRO A 15 -8.96 0.98 7.17
N LYS A 16 -9.68 1.34 8.25
CA LYS A 16 -9.94 2.73 8.65
C LYS A 16 -8.85 3.34 9.53
N ALA A 17 -8.07 2.51 10.23
CA ALA A 17 -7.04 2.94 11.17
C ALA A 17 -5.65 2.49 10.72
N VAL A 18 -5.34 2.72 9.43
CA VAL A 18 -4.06 2.31 8.83
C VAL A 18 -3.17 3.53 8.70
N SER A 19 -2.01 3.45 9.34
CA SER A 19 -0.96 4.45 9.18
C SER A 19 -0.32 4.31 7.81
N PHE A 20 0.14 5.42 7.25
CA PHE A 20 0.89 5.40 5.99
C PHE A 20 2.12 4.48 6.06
N ASP A 21 2.81 4.44 7.21
CA ASP A 21 3.99 3.59 7.42
C ASP A 21 3.67 2.09 7.39
N ASP A 22 2.55 1.67 8.00
CA ASP A 22 2.10 0.27 7.93
C ASP A 22 1.74 -0.12 6.48
N LEU A 23 1.05 0.77 5.76
CA LEU A 23 0.72 0.56 4.35
C LEU A 23 1.98 0.50 3.46
N ASP A 24 2.94 1.40 3.67
CA ASP A 24 4.24 1.43 2.98
C ASP A 24 5.00 0.11 3.18
N LYS A 25 5.06 -0.39 4.43
CA LYS A 25 5.72 -1.66 4.75
C LYS A 25 5.10 -2.85 4.02
N VAL A 26 3.77 -2.93 3.99
CA VAL A 26 3.08 -4.03 3.29
C VAL A 26 3.32 -3.94 1.78
N LEU A 27 3.13 -2.77 1.18
CA LEU A 27 3.35 -2.57 -0.25
C LEU A 27 4.80 -2.91 -0.64
N ARG A 28 5.79 -2.40 0.10
CA ARG A 28 7.21 -2.70 -0.16
C ARG A 28 7.54 -4.18 0.07
N GLY A 29 6.90 -4.82 1.06
CA GLY A 29 7.03 -6.25 1.33
C GLY A 29 6.51 -7.12 0.19
N CYS A 30 5.48 -6.66 -0.53
CA CYS A 30 4.97 -7.28 -1.75
C CYS A 30 5.79 -6.95 -3.01
N GLY A 31 6.84 -6.13 -2.91
CA GLY A 31 7.69 -5.76 -4.05
C GLY A 31 7.29 -4.47 -4.76
N PHE A 32 6.35 -3.69 -4.24
CA PHE A 32 6.00 -2.40 -4.82
C PHE A 32 7.14 -1.39 -4.66
N VAL A 33 7.44 -0.67 -5.73
CA VAL A 33 8.43 0.40 -5.74
C VAL A 33 7.76 1.72 -5.38
N ARG A 34 8.26 2.38 -4.32
CA ARG A 34 7.79 3.69 -3.90
C ARG A 34 8.55 4.81 -4.60
N ARG A 35 7.83 5.78 -5.15
CA ARG A 35 8.34 6.99 -5.77
C ARG A 35 7.64 8.23 -5.21
N GLN A 36 8.42 9.24 -4.83
CA GLN A 36 7.91 10.55 -4.44
C GLN A 36 8.43 11.62 -5.43
N PRO A 37 7.58 12.52 -5.94
CA PRO A 37 8.02 13.66 -6.74
C PRO A 37 8.95 14.59 -5.95
N ARG A 38 9.93 15.21 -6.64
CA ARG A 38 11.01 16.00 -6.02
C ARG A 38 10.63 17.39 -5.49
N SER A 39 9.38 17.84 -5.58
CA SER A 39 8.98 19.16 -5.06
C SER A 39 7.52 19.18 -4.63
N GLY A 40 7.26 19.43 -3.34
CA GLY A 40 5.96 19.84 -2.79
C GLY A 40 4.80 18.83 -2.82
N SER A 41 4.94 17.66 -3.42
CA SER A 41 3.83 16.70 -3.51
C SER A 41 3.74 15.83 -2.26
N SER A 42 2.61 15.92 -1.56
CA SER A 42 2.23 14.98 -0.51
C SER A 42 1.84 13.61 -1.07
N HIS A 43 1.85 13.40 -2.40
CA HIS A 43 1.45 12.13 -2.99
C HIS A 43 2.65 11.22 -3.18
N TYR A 44 2.49 9.99 -2.69
CA TYR A 44 3.40 8.89 -2.92
C TYR A 44 2.82 8.00 -4.02
N TYR A 45 3.67 7.59 -4.95
CA TYR A 45 3.32 6.67 -6.01
C TYR A 45 3.96 5.32 -5.71
N TYR A 46 3.19 4.25 -5.83
CA TYR A 46 3.63 2.88 -5.71
C TYR A 46 3.42 2.18 -7.04
N THR A 47 4.46 1.55 -7.57
CA THR A 47 4.41 0.86 -8.86
C THR A 47 4.85 -0.59 -8.70
N PHE A 48 4.10 -1.52 -9.26
CA PHE A 48 4.42 -2.95 -9.31
C PHE A 48 4.15 -3.46 -10.73
N GLY A 49 5.19 -3.64 -11.53
CA GLY A 49 5.05 -3.97 -12.95
C GLY A 49 4.18 -2.92 -13.68
N ALA A 50 3.02 -3.35 -14.18
CA ALA A 50 2.03 -2.49 -14.85
C ALA A 50 1.06 -1.78 -13.88
N LEU A 51 1.03 -2.18 -12.61
CA LEU A 51 0.14 -1.62 -11.60
C LEU A 51 0.72 -0.35 -11.00
N THR A 52 -0.11 0.69 -10.85
CA THR A 52 0.28 1.96 -10.22
C THR A 52 -0.78 2.43 -9.23
N LEU A 53 -0.35 2.86 -8.05
CA LEU A 53 -1.19 3.42 -6.99
C LEU A 53 -0.65 4.76 -6.51
N SER A 54 -1.49 5.77 -6.42
CA SER A 54 -1.14 7.03 -5.75
C SER A 54 -1.80 7.09 -4.37
N VAL A 55 -1.01 7.22 -3.31
CA VAL A 55 -1.47 7.38 -1.93
C VAL A 55 -1.04 8.75 -1.41
N PRO A 56 -1.97 9.61 -0.99
CA PRO A 56 -1.62 10.87 -0.34
C PRO A 56 -1.10 10.60 1.07
N TYR A 57 -0.05 11.33 1.42
CA TYR A 57 0.52 11.38 2.76
C TYR A 57 -0.38 12.21 3.66
N LYS A 58 -1.20 11.51 4.45
CA LYS A 58 -2.07 12.13 5.45
C LYS A 58 -1.79 11.53 6.83
N ARG A 59 -1.57 12.41 7.82
CA ARG A 59 -1.52 12.04 9.23
C ARG A 59 -2.86 12.38 9.90
N PRO A 60 -3.37 11.57 10.84
CA PRO A 60 -2.77 10.36 11.41
C PRO A 60 -2.96 9.07 10.57
N TYR A 61 -4.06 8.95 9.81
CA TYR A 61 -4.41 7.73 9.07
C TYR A 61 -4.68 8.00 7.59
N VAL A 62 -4.40 7.00 6.75
CA VAL A 62 -4.74 6.99 5.33
C VAL A 62 -6.24 6.71 5.17
N ARG A 63 -6.88 7.29 4.14
CA ARG A 63 -8.30 6.99 3.88
C ARG A 63 -8.47 5.53 3.49
N GLU A 64 -9.53 4.91 3.99
CA GLU A 64 -9.91 3.51 3.73
C GLU A 64 -9.91 3.15 2.24
N ILE A 65 -10.33 4.08 1.38
CA ILE A 65 -10.38 3.88 -0.08
C ILE A 65 -9.00 3.52 -0.63
N TYR A 66 -7.93 4.23 -0.21
CA TYR A 66 -6.58 3.94 -0.68
C TYR A 66 -6.04 2.63 -0.12
N VAL A 67 -6.44 2.26 1.10
CA VAL A 67 -6.08 0.96 1.70
C VAL A 67 -6.72 -0.19 0.92
N LYS A 68 -8.01 -0.08 0.60
CA LYS A 68 -8.72 -1.06 -0.22
C LYS A 68 -8.13 -1.17 -1.61
N GLN A 69 -7.77 -0.04 -2.23
CA GLN A 69 -7.07 -0.03 -3.53
C GLN A 69 -5.71 -0.73 -3.44
N ALA A 70 -4.92 -0.47 -2.40
CA ALA A 70 -3.64 -1.14 -2.19
C ALA A 70 -3.81 -2.66 -2.05
N LEU A 71 -4.78 -3.12 -1.26
CA LEU A 71 -5.07 -4.55 -1.09
C LEU A 71 -5.46 -5.21 -2.43
N ALA A 72 -6.36 -4.58 -3.19
CA ALA A 72 -6.79 -5.10 -4.49
C ALA A 72 -5.64 -5.18 -5.50
N LEU A 73 -4.66 -4.28 -5.43
CA LEU A 73 -3.47 -4.34 -6.27
C LEU A 73 -2.49 -5.43 -5.82
N ILE A 74 -2.37 -5.66 -4.51
CA ILE A 74 -1.57 -6.77 -3.98
C ILE A 74 -2.16 -8.12 -4.41
N GLU A 75 -3.48 -8.25 -4.36
CA GLU A 75 -4.19 -9.45 -4.84
C GLU A 75 -3.91 -9.66 -6.35
N GLN A 76 -4.08 -8.64 -7.18
CA GLN A 76 -3.75 -8.71 -8.62
C GLN A 76 -2.27 -9.02 -8.90
N ALA A 77 -1.36 -8.42 -8.12
CA ALA A 77 0.07 -8.68 -8.24
C ALA A 77 0.41 -10.15 -7.96
N THR A 78 -0.24 -10.74 -6.96
CA THR A 78 -0.06 -12.15 -6.57
C THR A 78 -0.69 -13.09 -7.61
N GLU A 79 -1.83 -12.70 -8.18
CA GLU A 79 -2.61 -13.52 -9.13
C GLU A 79 -2.06 -13.48 -10.57
N SER A 80 -1.11 -12.58 -10.88
CA SER A 80 -0.46 -12.53 -12.20
C SER A 80 0.80 -13.42 -12.31
N GLU A 81 1.21 -14.08 -11.23
CA GLU A 81 2.32 -15.06 -11.21
C GLU A 81 1.85 -16.52 -11.38
N VAL A 82 0.57 -16.75 -11.70
CA VAL A 82 0.01 -18.10 -11.98
C VAL A 82 -0.28 -18.37 -13.45
#